data_AF-A0A1F8TTH7-F1
#
_entry.id   AF-A0A1F8TTH7-F1
#
_cell.length_a   1.000
_cell.length_b   1.000
_cell.length_c   1.000
_cell.angle_alpha   90.00
_cell.angle_beta   90.00
_cell.angle_gamma   90.00
#
_symmetry.space_group_name_H-M   'P 1'
#
loop_
_entity.id
_entity.type
_entity.pdbx_description
1 polymer ?
#
loop_
_entity_poly.entity_id
_entity_poly.type
_entity_poly.pdbx_seq_one_letter_code
_entity_poly.pdbx_strand_id
1 'polypeptide(L)'
;MTSPWIQYEAYDIKVVNNVIHDTEGAGLGVNGGYNILMAYNTMYRVGSRSHVIEVVFGMRSCDGQPGDPGRERCQQYLDQGGWGTTIVDDGTNAVNIPNKNVFIYNNIVYNPPGFQSQWQHFAIYDSRPNPAGSNAPNPARTDTNLNIRGNVIWNGGSTMPLGIEGHVDACTSSNVTCNETQLRADNAINTTEPQFANPASGDFHPSGTWPASITTYAIPDFVWDIASVPGGETSNAVPTDFEGISRVTTNPPGAYYSGGEVWQVLKISLPLIVR
;
A
#
# COMPACT_ATOMS: atom_id res chain seq x y z
N MET A 1 20.86 -0.52 -5.88
CA MET A 1 21.05 -0.41 -4.42
C MET A 1 22.31 0.38 -4.14
N THR A 2 22.33 1.16 -3.06
CA THR A 2 23.51 1.93 -2.65
C THR A 2 23.55 1.96 -1.13
N SER A 3 24.70 1.65 -0.54
CA SER A 3 24.86 1.73 0.91
C SER A 3 24.52 3.14 1.40
N PRO A 4 23.78 3.29 2.51
CA PRO A 4 23.33 2.24 3.44
C PRO A 4 22.00 1.53 3.10
N TRP A 5 21.29 1.91 2.04
CA TRP A 5 19.99 1.35 1.64
C TRP A 5 20.13 0.07 0.81
N ILE A 6 20.54 -1.01 1.47
CA ILE A 6 20.90 -2.30 0.83
C ILE A 6 20.15 -3.51 1.41
N GLN A 7 19.13 -3.32 2.24
CA GLN A 7 18.37 -4.42 2.88
C GLN A 7 16.94 -4.52 2.32
N TYR A 8 16.16 -3.45 2.38
CA TYR A 8 14.81 -3.37 1.81
C TYR A 8 14.82 -2.80 0.38
N GLU A 9 13.77 -3.07 -0.40
CA GLU A 9 13.58 -2.52 -1.76
C GLU A 9 13.22 -1.04 -1.74
N ALA A 10 12.45 -0.64 -0.73
CA ALA A 10 12.01 0.73 -0.55
C ALA A 10 12.08 1.10 0.93
N TYR A 11 12.47 2.34 1.19
CA TYR A 11 12.58 2.93 2.52
C TYR A 11 11.80 4.25 2.53
N ASP A 12 10.96 4.45 3.55
CA ASP A 12 10.33 5.74 3.84
C ASP A 12 9.51 6.33 2.67
N ILE A 13 8.70 5.48 2.04
CA ILE A 13 7.83 5.91 0.95
C ILE A 13 6.44 6.21 1.49
N LYS A 14 5.91 7.37 1.11
CA LYS A 14 4.55 7.82 1.47
C LYS A 14 3.76 8.07 0.20
N VAL A 15 2.75 7.25 -0.03
CA VAL A 15 1.80 7.36 -1.15
C VAL A 15 0.49 7.88 -0.57
N VAL A 16 0.26 9.19 -0.72
CA VAL A 16 -0.88 9.87 -0.09
C VAL A 16 -1.69 10.71 -1.06
N ASN A 17 -3.00 10.81 -0.79
CA ASN A 17 -3.95 11.64 -1.54
C ASN A 17 -4.07 11.30 -3.05
N ASN A 18 -3.72 10.10 -3.49
CA ASN A 18 -3.79 9.79 -4.93
C ASN A 18 -5.19 9.33 -5.35
N VAL A 19 -5.52 9.59 -6.61
CA VAL A 19 -6.61 8.93 -7.33
C VAL A 19 -5.99 7.88 -8.24
N ILE A 20 -6.36 6.62 -8.04
CA ILE A 20 -5.84 5.46 -8.78
C ILE A 20 -7.04 4.75 -9.39
N HIS A 21 -7.06 4.53 -10.70
CA HIS A 21 -8.22 3.88 -11.30
C HIS A 21 -7.90 3.03 -12.51
N ASP A 22 -8.80 2.09 -12.80
CA ASP A 22 -8.75 1.21 -13.97
C ASP A 22 -7.47 0.37 -14.05
N THR A 23 -7.05 -0.19 -12.91
CA THR A 23 -5.86 -1.04 -12.83
C THR A 23 -6.20 -2.51 -12.98
N GLU A 24 -5.40 -3.24 -13.77
CA GLU A 24 -5.51 -4.70 -13.84
C GLU A 24 -5.01 -5.38 -12.56
N GLY A 25 -3.87 -4.91 -12.05
CA GLY A 25 -3.30 -5.33 -10.77
C GLY A 25 -3.93 -4.61 -9.58
N ALA A 26 -3.37 -4.84 -8.39
CA ALA A 26 -3.75 -4.13 -7.18
C ALA A 26 -3.63 -2.61 -7.37
N GLY A 27 -4.50 -1.85 -6.71
CA GLY A 27 -4.43 -0.39 -6.74
C GLY A 27 -3.22 0.14 -5.98
N LEU A 28 -2.82 -0.56 -4.91
CA LEU A 28 -1.66 -0.24 -4.08
C LEU A 28 -0.96 -1.53 -3.65
N GLY A 29 0.37 -1.50 -3.56
CA GLY A 29 1.17 -2.68 -3.23
C GLY A 29 2.51 -2.38 -2.56
N VAL A 30 2.87 -3.14 -1.53
CA VAL A 30 4.18 -3.04 -0.84
C VAL A 30 4.95 -4.35 -0.95
N ASN A 31 6.08 -4.30 -1.65
CA ASN A 31 6.88 -5.47 -1.99
C ASN A 31 8.33 -5.24 -1.51
N GLY A 32 8.65 -5.69 -0.30
CA GLY A 32 9.99 -5.55 0.29
C GLY A 32 10.25 -4.18 0.93
N GLY A 33 9.23 -3.52 1.50
CA GLY A 33 9.31 -2.15 2.01
C GLY A 33 9.55 -2.03 3.52
N TYR A 34 10.27 -0.98 3.92
CA TYR A 34 10.47 -0.55 5.30
C TYR A 34 9.94 0.87 5.52
N ASN A 35 9.10 1.07 6.54
CA ASN A 35 8.45 2.36 6.82
C ASN A 35 7.70 2.86 5.58
N ILE A 36 6.63 2.15 5.19
CA ILE A 36 5.82 2.50 4.01
C ILE A 36 4.44 2.96 4.45
N LEU A 37 4.03 4.14 3.99
CA LEU A 37 2.72 4.71 4.22
C LEU A 37 1.92 4.73 2.93
N MET A 38 0.69 4.22 3.00
CA MET A 38 -0.33 4.37 1.97
C MET A 38 -1.58 4.92 2.63
N ALA A 39 -1.84 6.21 2.46
CA ALA A 39 -2.96 6.83 3.16
C ALA A 39 -3.78 7.80 2.35
N TYR A 40 -5.09 7.82 2.62
CA TYR A 40 -6.00 8.76 1.97
C TYR A 40 -5.97 8.69 0.44
N ASN A 41 -5.74 7.53 -0.16
CA ASN A 41 -5.87 7.34 -1.60
C ASN A 41 -7.32 6.91 -1.94
N THR A 42 -7.81 7.31 -3.11
CA THR A 42 -9.07 6.82 -3.68
C THR A 42 -8.75 5.91 -4.86
N MET A 43 -9.11 4.64 -4.75
CA MET A 43 -8.96 3.61 -5.76
C MET A 43 -10.31 3.28 -6.40
N TYR A 44 -10.40 3.30 -7.73
CA TYR A 44 -11.64 3.04 -8.46
C TYR A 44 -11.45 2.03 -9.59
N ARG A 45 -12.25 0.95 -9.63
CA ARG A 45 -12.09 -0.14 -10.62
C ARG A 45 -10.67 -0.70 -10.66
N VAL A 46 -10.19 -1.22 -9.53
CA VAL A 46 -8.85 -1.80 -9.38
C VAL A 46 -8.91 -3.32 -9.19
N GLY A 47 -7.87 -4.01 -9.65
CA GLY A 47 -7.69 -5.45 -9.42
C GLY A 47 -8.48 -6.35 -10.38
N SER A 48 -8.83 -5.89 -11.60
CA SER A 48 -9.63 -6.68 -12.55
C SER A 48 -9.03 -8.05 -12.89
N ARG A 49 -7.72 -8.23 -12.69
CA ARG A 49 -6.97 -9.49 -12.83
C ARG A 49 -6.22 -9.91 -11.57
N SER A 50 -6.57 -9.33 -10.42
CA SER A 50 -5.83 -9.52 -9.16
C SER A 50 -6.73 -9.34 -7.92
N HIS A 51 -6.13 -8.88 -6.81
CA HIS A 51 -6.74 -8.37 -5.59
C HIS A 51 -6.68 -6.83 -5.58
N VAL A 52 -7.20 -6.15 -4.54
CA VAL A 52 -7.22 -4.66 -4.52
C VAL A 52 -6.02 -4.03 -3.83
N ILE A 53 -5.44 -4.67 -2.81
CA ILE A 53 -4.25 -4.20 -2.07
C ILE A 53 -3.24 -5.34 -1.84
N GLU A 54 -1.97 -5.10 -2.18
CA GLU A 54 -0.88 -6.09 -2.07
C GLU A 54 0.09 -5.76 -0.92
N VAL A 55 0.47 -6.77 -0.13
CA VAL A 55 1.59 -6.70 0.83
C VAL A 55 2.38 -8.01 0.75
N VAL A 56 3.28 -8.09 -0.23
CA VAL A 56 4.02 -9.32 -0.56
C VAL A 56 5.53 -9.09 -0.49
N PHE A 57 6.32 -10.09 -0.88
CA PHE A 57 7.77 -10.00 -0.83
C PHE A 57 8.32 -9.18 -2.00
N GLY A 58 9.35 -8.38 -1.72
CA GLY A 58 10.30 -8.00 -2.77
C GLY A 58 11.15 -9.22 -3.16
N MET A 59 11.86 -9.15 -4.28
CA MET A 59 12.70 -10.25 -4.74
C MET A 59 14.07 -9.73 -5.19
N ARG A 60 15.13 -10.40 -4.74
CA ARG A 60 16.50 -10.13 -5.18
C ARG A 60 17.18 -11.36 -5.73
N SER A 61 17.54 -11.28 -7.00
CA SER A 61 18.43 -12.19 -7.70
C SER A 61 19.84 -11.58 -7.83
N CYS A 62 20.78 -12.35 -8.39
CA CYS A 62 22.02 -11.83 -8.93
C CYS A 62 22.08 -12.10 -10.43
N ASP A 63 21.75 -11.09 -11.22
CA ASP A 63 21.69 -11.20 -12.66
C ASP A 63 23.09 -11.35 -13.29
N GLY A 64 23.15 -12.08 -14.40
CA GLY A 64 24.39 -12.34 -15.14
C GLY A 64 25.10 -13.64 -14.78
N GLN A 65 25.97 -14.09 -15.67
CA GLN A 65 26.81 -15.28 -15.51
C GLN A 65 28.13 -14.96 -14.81
N PRO A 66 28.76 -15.94 -14.14
CA PRO A 66 30.08 -15.74 -13.55
C PRO A 66 31.09 -15.17 -14.56
N GLY A 67 31.67 -14.02 -14.24
CA GLY A 67 32.59 -13.30 -15.12
C GLY A 67 31.98 -12.14 -15.91
N ASP A 68 30.64 -12.02 -15.94
CA ASP A 68 29.97 -10.88 -16.58
C ASP A 68 30.28 -9.57 -15.83
N PRO A 69 30.61 -8.48 -16.53
CA PRO A 69 30.89 -7.19 -15.90
C PRO A 69 29.74 -6.71 -15.02
N GLY A 70 30.05 -6.35 -13.78
CA GLY A 70 29.09 -5.81 -12.82
C GLY A 70 28.42 -6.87 -11.94
N ARG A 71 28.61 -8.16 -12.20
CA ARG A 71 28.09 -9.25 -11.36
C ARG A 71 28.82 -9.34 -10.02
N GLU A 72 30.09 -8.94 -9.98
CA GLU A 72 30.89 -8.85 -8.74
C GLU A 72 30.23 -7.96 -7.67
N ARG A 73 29.35 -7.02 -8.08
CA ARG A 73 28.58 -6.17 -7.17
C ARG A 73 27.67 -6.95 -6.22
N CYS A 74 27.18 -8.13 -6.62
CA CYS A 74 26.35 -8.96 -5.73
C CYS A 74 27.12 -9.37 -4.47
N GLN A 75 28.38 -9.83 -4.63
CA GLN A 75 29.24 -10.17 -3.49
C GLN A 75 29.61 -8.92 -2.70
N GLN A 76 29.94 -7.81 -3.39
CA GLN A 76 30.28 -6.55 -2.72
C GLN A 76 29.15 -6.02 -1.82
N TYR A 77 27.88 -6.17 -2.22
CA TYR A 77 26.75 -5.79 -1.37
C TYR A 77 26.54 -6.75 -0.20
N LEU A 78 26.73 -8.05 -0.41
CA LEU A 78 26.68 -9.03 0.69
C LEU A 78 27.77 -8.77 1.73
N ASP A 79 28.98 -8.43 1.30
CA ASP A 79 30.11 -8.08 2.17
C ASP A 79 29.83 -6.80 2.98
N GLN A 80 28.97 -5.92 2.46
CA GLN A 80 28.48 -4.73 3.15
C GLN A 80 27.27 -4.99 4.08
N GLY A 81 26.82 -6.25 4.20
CA GLY A 81 25.65 -6.63 5.00
C GLY A 81 24.31 -6.43 4.30
N GLY A 82 24.32 -6.20 2.99
CA GLY A 82 23.13 -6.14 2.16
C GLY A 82 22.45 -7.50 2.02
N TRP A 83 21.15 -7.49 1.72
CA TRP A 83 20.35 -8.69 1.51
C TRP A 83 20.35 -9.08 0.04
N GLY A 84 20.65 -10.35 -0.26
CA GLY A 84 20.71 -10.83 -1.64
C GLY A 84 21.40 -12.19 -1.78
N THR A 85 21.91 -12.49 -2.97
CA THR A 85 22.57 -13.77 -3.27
C THR A 85 23.69 -13.54 -4.30
N THR A 86 24.60 -14.51 -4.45
CA THR A 86 25.53 -14.58 -5.59
C THR A 86 25.25 -15.77 -6.50
N ILE A 87 24.18 -16.52 -6.25
CA ILE A 87 23.74 -17.63 -7.11
C ILE A 87 23.14 -17.03 -8.38
N VAL A 88 23.44 -17.63 -9.54
CA VAL A 88 22.84 -17.25 -10.83
C VAL A 88 21.33 -17.49 -10.76
N ASP A 89 20.54 -16.50 -11.15
CA ASP A 89 19.09 -16.63 -11.16
C ASP A 89 18.62 -17.79 -12.04
N ASP A 90 17.76 -18.65 -11.47
CA ASP A 90 17.08 -19.74 -12.16
C ASP A 90 15.55 -19.57 -12.18
N GLY A 91 15.06 -18.40 -11.74
CA GLY A 91 13.65 -18.06 -11.61
C GLY A 91 12.99 -18.59 -10.33
N THR A 92 13.71 -19.35 -9.50
CA THR A 92 13.19 -19.96 -8.27
C THR A 92 14.03 -19.69 -7.02
N ASN A 93 15.25 -19.17 -7.20
CA ASN A 93 16.24 -19.00 -6.14
C ASN A 93 16.42 -17.55 -5.66
N ALA A 94 15.51 -16.65 -6.06
CA ALA A 94 15.50 -15.27 -5.58
C ALA A 94 15.32 -15.20 -4.05
N VAL A 95 16.01 -14.25 -3.43
CA VAL A 95 15.87 -13.94 -2.01
C VAL A 95 14.61 -13.13 -1.79
N ASN A 96 13.76 -13.57 -0.86
CA ASN A 96 12.53 -12.89 -0.47
C ASN A 96 12.86 -11.72 0.46
N ILE A 97 12.54 -10.51 0.03
CA ILE A 97 12.71 -9.30 0.84
C ILE A 97 11.43 -9.04 1.65
N PRO A 98 11.50 -9.06 2.99
CA PRO A 98 10.33 -8.88 3.86
C PRO A 98 9.81 -7.45 3.84
N ASN A 99 8.62 -7.26 4.42
CA ASN A 99 8.09 -5.93 4.76
C ASN A 99 8.20 -5.68 6.26
N LYS A 100 8.35 -4.42 6.66
CA LYS A 100 8.24 -4.02 8.07
C LYS A 100 7.75 -2.58 8.20
N ASN A 101 6.89 -2.34 9.18
CA ASN A 101 6.29 -1.02 9.44
C ASN A 101 5.53 -0.50 8.21
N VAL A 102 4.53 -1.26 7.76
CA VAL A 102 3.68 -0.89 6.63
C VAL A 102 2.33 -0.42 7.16
N PHE A 103 1.97 0.83 6.86
CA PHE A 103 0.75 1.47 7.33
C PHE A 103 -0.15 1.79 6.14
N ILE A 104 -1.32 1.15 6.08
CA ILE A 104 -2.35 1.35 5.04
C ILE A 104 -3.60 1.95 5.69
N TYR A 105 -3.76 3.28 5.61
CA TYR A 105 -4.71 4.01 6.42
C TYR A 105 -5.70 4.85 5.63
N ASN A 106 -6.97 4.81 6.02
CA ASN A 106 -7.97 5.78 5.55
C ASN A 106 -8.06 5.88 4.01
N ASN A 107 -7.82 4.79 3.28
CA ASN A 107 -7.99 4.76 1.82
C ASN A 107 -9.43 4.37 1.46
N ILE A 108 -9.85 4.66 0.23
CA ILE A 108 -11.07 4.12 -0.36
C ILE A 108 -10.69 3.17 -1.49
N VAL A 109 -11.30 2.00 -1.54
CA VAL A 109 -11.42 1.15 -2.73
C VAL A 109 -12.89 1.10 -3.11
N TYR A 110 -13.22 1.54 -4.32
CA TYR A 110 -14.57 1.46 -4.88
C TYR A 110 -14.56 0.71 -6.21
N ASN A 111 -15.01 -0.54 -6.16
CA ASN A 111 -15.32 -1.36 -7.31
C ASN A 111 -16.86 -1.39 -7.45
N PRO A 112 -17.44 -0.58 -8.36
CA PRO A 112 -18.89 -0.38 -8.46
C PRO A 112 -19.62 -1.65 -8.92
N PRO A 113 -20.95 -1.74 -8.77
CA PRO A 113 -21.73 -2.85 -9.31
C PRO A 113 -21.39 -3.15 -10.78
N GLY A 114 -21.13 -4.43 -11.08
CA GLY A 114 -20.64 -4.86 -12.40
C GLY A 114 -19.11 -4.91 -12.54
N PHE A 115 -18.36 -4.46 -11.53
CA PHE A 115 -16.91 -4.58 -11.45
C PHE A 115 -16.49 -5.10 -10.06
N GLN A 116 -15.53 -6.02 -10.02
CA GLN A 116 -14.89 -6.48 -8.78
C GLN A 116 -13.46 -6.94 -9.08
N SER A 117 -12.65 -7.11 -8.05
CA SER A 117 -11.35 -7.77 -8.18
C SER A 117 -11.53 -9.24 -8.55
N GLN A 118 -10.54 -9.83 -9.22
CA GLN A 118 -10.60 -11.24 -9.61
C GLN A 118 -10.61 -12.20 -8.42
N TRP A 119 -9.84 -11.90 -7.36
CA TRP A 119 -9.56 -12.88 -6.30
C TRP A 119 -10.12 -12.53 -4.92
N GLN A 120 -9.71 -11.39 -4.36
CA GLN A 120 -9.88 -11.09 -2.93
C GLN A 120 -9.57 -9.63 -2.62
N HIS A 121 -9.82 -9.21 -1.37
CA HIS A 121 -9.47 -7.86 -0.92
C HIS A 121 -7.93 -7.65 -0.86
N PHE A 122 -7.24 -8.48 -0.09
CA PHE A 122 -5.81 -8.34 0.16
C PHE A 122 -5.01 -9.50 -0.42
N ALA A 123 -3.78 -9.29 -0.87
CA ALA A 123 -2.79 -10.36 -0.93
C ALA A 123 -1.71 -10.10 0.10
N ILE A 124 -1.77 -10.85 1.18
CA ILE A 124 -0.73 -10.90 2.21
C ILE A 124 -0.25 -12.34 2.21
N TYR A 125 1.05 -12.60 2.23
CA TYR A 125 1.56 -13.97 2.12
C TYR A 125 2.15 -14.47 3.43
N ASP A 126 1.93 -15.76 3.73
CA ASP A 126 2.66 -16.50 4.75
C ASP A 126 4.17 -16.35 4.58
N SER A 127 4.88 -16.50 5.70
CA SER A 127 6.32 -16.35 5.73
C SER A 127 7.03 -17.34 4.79
N ARG A 128 8.12 -16.89 4.16
CA ARG A 128 8.91 -17.70 3.23
C ARG A 128 10.33 -17.91 3.74
N PRO A 129 10.92 -19.09 3.54
CA PRO A 129 12.32 -19.30 3.88
C PRO A 129 13.22 -18.49 2.95
N ASN A 130 14.35 -18.06 3.48
CA ASN A 130 15.45 -17.50 2.70
C ASN A 130 16.68 -18.42 2.77
N PRO A 131 17.51 -18.46 1.72
CA PRO A 131 18.71 -19.28 1.71
C PRO A 131 19.72 -18.77 2.75
N ALA A 132 20.49 -19.70 3.33
CA ALA A 132 21.59 -19.35 4.22
C ALA A 132 22.63 -18.48 3.49
N GLY A 133 23.20 -17.51 4.20
CA GLY A 133 24.18 -16.58 3.63
C GLY A 133 23.58 -15.43 2.81
N SER A 134 22.25 -15.32 2.70
CA SER A 134 21.59 -14.19 2.02
C SER A 134 21.57 -12.88 2.82
N ASN A 135 22.00 -12.92 4.09
CA ASN A 135 21.85 -11.88 5.11
C ASN A 135 20.40 -11.45 5.42
N ALA A 136 19.41 -11.85 4.62
CA ALA A 136 18.01 -11.53 4.80
C ALA A 136 17.40 -12.31 5.99
N PRO A 137 16.34 -11.77 6.63
CA PRO A 137 15.59 -12.51 7.65
C PRO A 137 15.11 -13.85 7.12
N ASN A 138 15.18 -14.88 7.98
CA ASN A 138 14.71 -16.21 7.69
C ASN A 138 13.90 -16.76 8.89
N PRO A 139 12.57 -16.94 8.76
CA PRO A 139 11.79 -16.68 7.55
C PRO A 139 11.62 -15.18 7.27
N ALA A 140 11.44 -14.82 6.01
CA ALA A 140 10.98 -13.50 5.61
C ALA A 140 9.48 -13.37 5.90
N ARG A 141 9.05 -12.23 6.46
CA ARG A 141 7.64 -11.93 6.79
C ARG A 141 7.17 -10.67 6.09
N THR A 142 5.89 -10.61 5.71
CA THR A 142 5.28 -9.41 5.10
C THR A 142 4.39 -8.63 6.07
N ASP A 143 4.09 -9.19 7.23
CA ASP A 143 3.10 -8.69 8.19
C ASP A 143 3.72 -8.17 9.50
N THR A 144 5.03 -7.93 9.52
CA THR A 144 5.73 -7.39 10.69
C THR A 144 5.36 -5.92 10.91
N ASN A 145 4.55 -5.66 11.93
CA ASN A 145 3.96 -4.33 12.20
C ASN A 145 3.19 -3.78 10.99
N LEU A 146 2.46 -4.65 10.29
CA LEU A 146 1.52 -4.27 9.25
C LEU A 146 0.22 -3.78 9.90
N ASN A 147 -0.17 -2.54 9.63
CA ASN A 147 -1.39 -1.94 10.16
C ASN A 147 -2.29 -1.50 8.99
N ILE A 148 -3.51 -2.03 8.93
CA ILE A 148 -4.50 -1.70 7.90
C ILE A 148 -5.76 -1.23 8.60
N ARG A 149 -6.04 0.09 8.59
CA ARG A 149 -7.10 0.70 9.42
C ARG A 149 -7.78 1.88 8.74
N GLY A 150 -9.06 2.10 9.05
CA GLY A 150 -9.89 3.20 8.55
C GLY A 150 -10.20 3.15 7.06
N ASN A 151 -9.84 2.07 6.37
CA ASN A 151 -10.08 1.96 4.94
C ASN A 151 -11.55 1.62 4.68
N VAL A 152 -12.10 2.13 3.58
CA VAL A 152 -13.40 1.74 3.05
C VAL A 152 -13.15 0.91 1.81
N ILE A 153 -13.58 -0.35 1.83
CA ILE A 153 -13.34 -1.28 0.73
C ILE A 153 -14.67 -1.82 0.28
N TRP A 154 -15.14 -1.34 -0.87
CA TRP A 154 -16.31 -1.86 -1.56
C TRP A 154 -15.84 -2.62 -2.79
N ASN A 155 -15.84 -3.95 -2.70
CA ASN A 155 -15.28 -4.84 -3.70
C ASN A 155 -15.98 -6.20 -3.68
N GLY A 156 -16.80 -6.44 -4.71
CA GLY A 156 -17.60 -7.65 -4.82
C GLY A 156 -18.68 -7.78 -3.74
N GLY A 157 -19.21 -8.98 -3.57
CA GLY A 157 -20.25 -9.26 -2.56
C GLY A 157 -19.70 -9.54 -1.16
N SER A 158 -20.59 -9.79 -0.20
CA SER A 158 -20.24 -10.12 1.19
C SER A 158 -19.40 -11.41 1.35
N THR A 159 -19.32 -12.23 0.29
CA THR A 159 -18.52 -13.46 0.26
C THR A 159 -17.15 -13.26 -0.39
N MET A 160 -16.78 -12.04 -0.80
CA MET A 160 -15.45 -11.75 -1.31
C MET A 160 -14.40 -12.11 -0.23
N PRO A 161 -13.42 -12.99 -0.54
CA PRO A 161 -12.41 -13.37 0.43
C PRO A 161 -11.60 -12.16 0.90
N LEU A 162 -11.22 -12.18 2.18
CA LEU A 162 -10.31 -11.20 2.74
C LEU A 162 -8.91 -11.34 2.13
N GLY A 163 -8.51 -12.57 1.84
CA GLY A 163 -7.20 -12.93 1.28
C GLY A 163 -6.14 -13.26 2.34
N ILE A 164 -6.61 -13.73 3.50
CA ILE A 164 -5.78 -14.27 4.59
C ILE A 164 -6.30 -15.62 5.09
N GLU A 165 -7.34 -16.16 4.46
CA GLU A 165 -7.95 -17.43 4.80
C GLU A 165 -6.93 -18.57 4.62
N GLY A 166 -6.82 -19.42 5.64
CA GLY A 166 -5.94 -20.60 5.60
C GLY A 166 -4.45 -20.31 5.79
N HIS A 167 -4.07 -19.06 6.10
CA HIS A 167 -2.69 -18.75 6.49
C HIS A 167 -2.24 -19.51 7.73
N VAL A 168 -0.98 -19.91 7.71
CA VAL A 168 -0.33 -20.62 8.80
C VAL A 168 0.29 -19.62 9.79
N ASP A 169 0.82 -18.49 9.31
CA ASP A 169 1.52 -17.55 10.18
C ASP A 169 1.41 -16.07 9.81
N ALA A 170 0.96 -15.69 8.61
CA ALA A 170 0.69 -14.30 8.26
C ALA A 170 -0.71 -13.86 8.67
N CYS A 171 -0.79 -12.73 9.37
CA CYS A 171 -2.03 -12.14 9.88
C CYS A 171 -2.94 -13.14 10.63
N THR A 172 -2.32 -14.07 11.36
CA THR A 172 -3.04 -15.00 12.24
C THR A 172 -3.55 -14.29 13.48
N SER A 173 -4.41 -14.96 14.26
CA SER A 173 -5.01 -14.38 15.47
C SER A 173 -4.01 -13.91 16.54
N SER A 174 -2.75 -14.36 16.49
CA SER A 174 -1.69 -13.93 17.40
C SER A 174 -0.97 -12.66 16.94
N ASN A 175 -1.11 -12.25 15.68
CA ASN A 175 -0.54 -11.00 15.19
C ASN A 175 -1.44 -9.83 15.62
N VAL A 176 -0.93 -9.00 16.53
CA VAL A 176 -1.65 -7.91 17.19
C VAL A 176 -1.86 -6.65 16.33
N THR A 177 -1.23 -6.59 15.15
CA THR A 177 -1.36 -5.46 14.21
C THR A 177 -2.11 -5.84 12.94
N CYS A 178 -2.09 -7.12 12.58
CA CYS A 178 -2.82 -7.67 11.44
C CYS A 178 -3.43 -9.01 11.81
N ASN A 179 -4.75 -9.08 11.94
CA ASN A 179 -5.50 -10.32 12.08
C ASN A 179 -6.93 -10.11 11.58
N GLU A 180 -7.64 -11.19 11.26
CA GLU A 180 -8.99 -11.09 10.68
C GLU A 180 -9.94 -10.21 11.51
N THR A 181 -10.01 -10.43 12.83
CA THR A 181 -10.88 -9.67 13.73
C THR A 181 -10.61 -8.18 13.64
N GLN A 182 -9.34 -7.80 13.68
CA GLN A 182 -8.92 -6.40 13.63
C GLN A 182 -9.12 -5.79 12.23
N LEU A 183 -8.82 -6.53 11.17
CA LEU A 183 -9.05 -6.07 9.79
C LEU A 183 -10.53 -5.76 9.54
N ARG A 184 -11.44 -6.61 10.03
CA ARG A 184 -12.89 -6.39 9.88
C ARG A 184 -13.42 -5.30 10.83
N ALA A 185 -12.85 -5.17 12.01
CA ALA A 185 -13.30 -4.17 12.99
C ALA A 185 -12.82 -2.75 12.64
N ASP A 186 -11.57 -2.63 12.17
CA ASP A 186 -10.95 -1.33 11.91
C ASP A 186 -11.15 -0.82 10.48
N ASN A 187 -11.83 -1.57 9.59
CA ASN A 187 -12.09 -1.15 8.22
C ASN A 187 -13.56 -1.41 7.84
N ALA A 188 -14.11 -0.56 6.98
CA ALA A 188 -15.45 -0.77 6.41
C ALA A 188 -15.33 -1.61 5.12
N ILE A 189 -15.26 -2.94 5.28
CA ILE A 189 -15.14 -3.88 4.16
C ILE A 189 -16.51 -4.43 3.78
N ASN A 190 -17.02 -4.04 2.60
CA ASN A 190 -18.34 -4.40 2.07
C ASN A 190 -19.52 -4.10 3.02
N THR A 191 -19.36 -3.13 3.92
CA THR A 191 -20.39 -2.70 4.88
C THR A 191 -20.91 -1.29 4.62
N THR A 192 -20.17 -0.47 3.88
CA THR A 192 -20.58 0.88 3.47
C THR A 192 -20.12 1.13 2.05
N GLU A 193 -21.07 1.36 1.13
CA GLU A 193 -20.77 1.69 -0.25
C GLU A 193 -20.42 3.19 -0.37
N PRO A 194 -19.22 3.56 -0.84
CA PRO A 194 -18.88 4.95 -1.13
C PRO A 194 -19.81 5.54 -2.19
N GLN A 195 -20.26 6.77 -1.95
CA GLN A 195 -20.95 7.60 -2.94
C GLN A 195 -20.05 8.78 -3.32
N PHE A 196 -19.90 9.01 -4.62
CA PHE A 196 -19.10 10.09 -5.18
C PHE A 196 -19.96 10.99 -6.07
N ALA A 197 -19.49 12.19 -6.37
CA ALA A 197 -20.20 13.12 -7.23
C ALA A 197 -20.41 12.56 -8.66
N ASN A 198 -19.36 12.09 -9.33
CA ASN A 198 -19.44 11.44 -10.64
C ASN A 198 -18.20 10.59 -10.95
N PRO A 199 -18.05 9.40 -10.32
CA PRO A 199 -16.83 8.61 -10.40
C PRO A 199 -16.59 8.06 -11.82
N ALA A 200 -17.65 7.83 -12.60
CA ALA A 200 -17.54 7.40 -14.00
C ALA A 200 -16.89 8.47 -14.91
N SER A 201 -16.96 9.75 -14.51
CA SER A 201 -16.33 10.87 -15.21
C SER A 201 -15.09 11.40 -14.49
N GLY A 202 -14.58 10.67 -13.49
CA GLY A 202 -13.36 11.04 -12.75
C GLY A 202 -13.56 12.01 -11.58
N ASP A 203 -14.80 12.30 -11.19
CA ASP A 203 -15.10 13.13 -10.03
C ASP A 203 -15.36 12.26 -8.79
N PHE A 204 -14.33 12.17 -7.94
CA PHE A 204 -14.30 11.34 -6.74
C PHE A 204 -14.51 12.13 -5.44
N HIS A 205 -15.07 13.34 -5.52
CA HIS A 205 -15.49 14.04 -4.31
C HIS A 205 -16.56 13.23 -3.58
N PRO A 206 -16.40 12.95 -2.27
CA PRO A 206 -17.42 12.25 -1.50
C PRO A 206 -18.75 13.01 -1.55
N SER A 207 -19.82 12.29 -1.82
CA SER A 207 -21.19 12.80 -1.82
C SER A 207 -22.05 12.07 -0.79
N GLY A 208 -23.15 12.71 -0.37
CA GLY A 208 -24.06 12.12 0.63
C GLY A 208 -23.48 12.09 2.05
N THR A 209 -24.01 11.18 2.88
CA THR A 209 -23.75 11.14 4.33
C THR A 209 -22.84 10.01 4.79
N TRP A 210 -22.47 9.07 3.91
CA TRP A 210 -21.55 7.98 4.23
C TRP A 210 -20.21 8.44 4.83
N PRO A 211 -19.61 9.59 4.44
CA PRO A 211 -18.35 10.05 5.03
C PRO A 211 -18.40 10.17 6.55
N ALA A 212 -19.57 10.59 7.08
CA ALA A 212 -19.78 10.81 8.50
C ALA A 212 -19.97 9.52 9.31
N SER A 213 -20.25 8.38 8.67
CA SER A 213 -20.40 7.08 9.34
C SER A 213 -19.11 6.27 9.37
N ILE A 214 -18.02 6.76 8.77
CA ILE A 214 -16.75 6.04 8.72
C ILE A 214 -15.82 6.51 9.82
N THR A 215 -15.32 5.55 10.59
CA THR A 215 -14.22 5.78 11.52
C THR A 215 -12.90 5.86 10.75
N THR A 216 -12.22 6.99 10.83
CA THR A 216 -10.81 7.13 10.41
C THR A 216 -9.87 7.08 11.60
N TYR A 217 -8.62 6.70 11.35
CA TYR A 217 -7.62 6.53 12.39
C TYR A 217 -6.45 7.49 12.20
N ALA A 218 -5.93 8.02 13.31
CA ALA A 218 -4.65 8.71 13.30
C ALA A 218 -3.54 7.73 12.87
N ILE A 219 -2.61 8.23 12.06
CA ILE A 219 -1.52 7.44 11.51
C ILE A 219 -0.32 7.61 12.46
N PRO A 220 0.18 6.54 13.09
CA PRO A 220 1.36 6.63 13.93
C PRO A 220 2.58 7.06 13.11
N ASP A 221 3.46 7.86 13.72
CA ASP A 221 4.75 8.22 13.10
C ASP A 221 5.65 6.97 12.98
N PHE A 222 6.53 7.00 11.98
CA PHE A 222 7.50 5.93 11.80
C PHE A 222 8.57 5.93 12.89
N VAL A 223 9.06 4.73 13.17
CA VAL A 223 10.23 4.49 14.01
C VAL A 223 11.32 3.88 13.14
N TRP A 224 12.56 4.31 13.35
CA TRP A 224 13.73 3.78 12.68
C TRP A 224 14.52 2.92 13.66
N ASP A 225 14.44 1.61 13.46
CA ASP A 225 15.11 0.58 14.28
C ASP A 225 16.15 -0.23 13.50
N ILE A 226 16.56 0.25 12.32
CA ILE A 226 17.68 -0.27 11.55
C ILE A 226 18.90 0.63 11.80
N ALA A 227 19.84 0.15 12.61
CA ALA A 227 20.98 0.96 13.07
C ALA A 227 21.91 1.44 11.94
N SER A 228 22.00 0.71 10.83
CA SER A 228 22.91 1.02 9.71
C SER A 228 22.34 2.00 8.69
N VAL A 229 21.06 2.35 8.78
CA VAL A 229 20.38 3.22 7.81
C VAL A 229 20.03 4.55 8.48
N PRO A 230 20.44 5.70 7.90
CA PRO A 230 20.00 7.01 8.38
C PRO A 230 18.48 7.10 8.42
N GLY A 231 17.97 7.64 9.53
CA GLY A 231 16.55 7.90 9.65
C GLY A 231 16.05 8.87 8.58
N GLY A 232 14.84 8.64 8.09
CA GLY A 232 14.08 9.52 7.21
C GLY A 232 13.02 10.32 7.96
N GLU A 233 12.01 10.78 7.22
CA GLU A 233 10.91 11.60 7.76
C GLU A 233 9.96 10.74 8.59
N THR A 234 9.94 10.96 9.90
CA THR A 234 9.12 10.15 10.81
C THR A 234 7.64 10.53 10.76
N SER A 235 7.31 11.79 10.47
CA SER A 235 5.93 12.24 10.58
C SER A 235 5.05 11.63 9.50
N ASN A 236 3.98 10.96 9.91
CA ASN A 236 3.00 10.39 8.99
C ASN A 236 1.73 11.25 8.87
N ALA A 237 1.81 12.51 9.29
CA ALA A 237 0.72 13.46 9.14
C ALA A 237 0.42 13.74 7.66
N VAL A 238 -0.87 13.71 7.31
CA VAL A 238 -1.38 14.13 6.00
C VAL A 238 -2.31 15.33 6.26
N PRO A 239 -1.79 16.57 6.27
CA PRO A 239 -2.55 17.74 6.73
C PRO A 239 -3.45 18.36 5.65
N THR A 240 -3.29 17.97 4.39
CA THR A 240 -4.13 18.44 3.29
C THR A 240 -4.61 17.27 2.45
N ASP A 241 -5.68 17.48 1.69
CA ASP A 241 -6.18 16.52 0.70
C ASP A 241 -5.52 16.74 -0.68
N PHE A 242 -6.04 16.07 -1.71
CA PHE A 242 -5.57 16.16 -3.09
C PHE A 242 -5.66 17.58 -3.68
N GLU A 243 -6.62 18.38 -3.25
CA GLU A 243 -6.82 19.76 -3.72
C GLU A 243 -6.12 20.80 -2.82
N GLY A 244 -5.37 20.35 -1.81
CA GLY A 244 -4.68 21.22 -0.87
C GLY A 244 -5.59 21.76 0.25
N ILE A 245 -6.82 21.26 0.37
CA ILE A 245 -7.74 21.65 1.43
C ILE A 245 -7.26 21.06 2.75
N SER A 246 -7.18 21.89 3.79
CA SER A 246 -6.76 21.45 5.11
C SER A 246 -7.71 20.41 5.69
N ARG A 247 -7.11 19.29 6.10
CA ARG A 247 -7.75 18.19 6.78
C ARG A 247 -8.01 18.56 8.25
N VAL A 248 -9.24 18.38 8.74
CA VAL A 248 -9.65 18.60 10.14
C VAL A 248 -9.61 17.31 10.95
N THR A 249 -9.95 17.30 12.23
CA THR A 249 -9.78 16.12 13.11
C THR A 249 -10.62 14.89 12.72
N THR A 250 -11.69 15.04 11.93
CA THR A 250 -12.52 13.94 11.42
C THR A 250 -12.68 14.04 9.89
N ASN A 251 -11.62 13.73 9.15
CA ASN A 251 -11.72 13.69 7.68
C ASN A 251 -12.25 12.35 7.23
N PRO A 252 -13.07 12.32 6.17
CA PRO A 252 -13.31 11.07 5.49
C PRO A 252 -12.02 10.45 4.94
N PRO A 253 -12.03 9.12 4.74
CA PRO A 253 -10.99 8.44 3.98
C PRO A 253 -10.97 8.95 2.52
N GLY A 254 -9.90 8.62 1.82
CA GLY A 254 -9.73 8.93 0.40
C GLY A 254 -9.11 10.30 0.12
N ALA A 255 -8.90 10.54 -1.17
CA ALA A 255 -8.08 11.63 -1.71
C ALA A 255 -8.68 13.01 -1.51
N TYR A 256 -10.00 13.11 -1.41
CA TYR A 256 -10.73 14.38 -1.34
C TYR A 256 -11.41 14.53 0.02
N TYR A 257 -11.34 15.74 0.56
CA TYR A 257 -12.12 16.18 1.70
C TYR A 257 -13.45 16.77 1.22
N SER A 258 -14.56 16.47 1.89
CA SER A 258 -15.90 16.97 1.53
C SER A 258 -16.34 18.23 2.30
N GLY A 259 -15.47 18.83 3.11
CA GLY A 259 -15.85 19.99 3.92
C GLY A 259 -15.60 21.31 3.23
N GLY A 260 -16.68 21.86 2.68
CA GLY A 260 -16.78 23.24 2.24
C GLY A 260 -17.97 23.37 1.29
N GLU A 261 -18.87 24.32 1.56
CA GLU A 261 -19.85 24.73 0.55
C GLU A 261 -19.14 24.90 -0.79
N VAL A 262 -19.68 24.26 -1.83
CA VAL A 262 -19.25 24.46 -3.21
C VAL A 262 -19.51 25.93 -3.54
N TRP A 263 -18.53 26.80 -3.29
CA TRP A 263 -18.46 28.05 -4.02
C TRP A 263 -18.24 27.64 -5.45
N GLN A 264 -19.33 27.64 -6.24
CA GLN A 264 -19.25 27.52 -7.68
C GLN A 264 -18.24 28.55 -8.16
N VAL A 265 -17.01 28.12 -8.44
CA VAL A 265 -16.10 28.90 -9.25
C VAL A 265 -16.69 28.84 -10.65
N LEU A 266 -17.51 29.84 -10.97
CA LEU A 266 -17.99 30.10 -12.31
C LEU A 266 -16.76 30.28 -13.21
N LYS A 267 -16.32 29.21 -13.86
CA LYS A 267 -15.31 29.29 -14.93
C LYS A 267 -15.96 29.98 -16.13
N ILE A 268 -15.92 31.31 -16.15
CA ILE A 268 -16.24 32.08 -17.35
C ILE A 268 -15.03 31.96 -18.29
N SER A 269 -15.14 31.06 -19.26
CA SER A 269 -14.24 31.04 -20.42
C SER A 269 -14.67 32.13 -21.38
N LEU A 270 -14.01 33.29 -21.36
CA LEU A 270 -14.15 34.29 -22.42
C LEU A 270 -13.24 33.91 -23.61
N PRO A 271 -13.75 33.90 -24.86
CA PRO A 271 -12.93 33.64 -26.02
C PRO A 271 -11.97 34.82 -26.26
N LEU A 272 -10.68 34.53 -26.36
CA LEU A 272 -9.66 35.49 -26.76
C LEU A 272 -9.84 35.79 -28.26
N ILE A 273 -10.37 36.97 -28.61
CA ILE A 273 -10.32 37.49 -29.98
C ILE A 273 -8.99 38.22 -30.14
N VAL A 274 -8.07 37.62 -30.87
CA VAL A 274 -6.82 38.29 -31.31
C VAL A 274 -7.11 38.91 -32.68
N ARG A 275 -6.88 40.23 -32.80
CA ARG A 275 -6.78 40.94 -34.09
C ARG A 275 -5.32 41.03 -34.50
#